data_AF-G0QYD5-F1
#
_entry.id   AF-G0QYD5-F1
#
_cell.length_a   1.000
_cell.length_b   1.000
_cell.length_c   1.000
_cell.angle_alpha   90.00
_cell.angle_beta   90.00
_cell.angle_gamma   90.00
#
_symmetry.space_group_name_H-M   'P 1'
#
loop_
_entity.id
_entity.type
_entity.pdbx_description
1 polymer ?
#
loop_
_entity_poly.entity_id
_entity_poly.type
_entity_poly.pdbx_seq_one_letter_code
_entity_poly.pdbx_strand_id
1 'polypeptide(L)'
;MNFIQEYLQQLLKVIPALGPNIYNSEKCQNINIPPKYRADGERNSDIHIWVAQYNSPDSSNLANAVHCQMDPALKRVNYGVIMVNLDKILQQNTNPGFKSDLNVILHEMLHILGFSRGLYRYWINPQTGNYYDNEINNYVRTVPIRGKQTIIMSTPNVLATARKYYGCPTLEGMQLENDGDINSIGSHWEKTILFDELMTADSSGREFILSIFTIAVLKDTGYYAEVNESMANNIQWGKNKGCDFALKACQSNTYYPEFSQIEHSPVQCSSQNDGYGQVFESSFMDNCKNIKNSVYCEDYSKQTYYDENTLEYYGGNSRCFRSTANDGKGINFHRNTRCHHVLCSPDFTYITIGFPNQKLQKLICTQQDEGKQIEVVQGKPEFGFISCPDNLREFCSYSPECPKYCSQKGICINGQCKCTFGWMGSDCDIQITNCKQFILDEYFQKCVQQCPQGKFANPDKVCREQCPNGYYQDNTNNICAKCDMSCIKCSGASKNDCLECGFLTYLEEGKCVKQCSNNFQLINQKTCEKSVSQGCEQECERCDSDVHEQCTKCKDQMQIMLIANYMCSM
;
A
#
# COMPACT_ATOMS: atom_id res chain seq x y z
N MET A 1 19.50 -4.82 6.24
CA MET A 1 20.00 -5.03 4.85
C MET A 1 19.46 -6.31 4.23
N ASN A 2 19.66 -7.51 4.78
CA ASN A 2 19.12 -8.75 4.19
C ASN A 2 17.60 -8.69 3.93
N PHE A 3 16.81 -8.18 4.90
CA PHE A 3 15.37 -7.96 4.73
C PHE A 3 15.01 -7.09 3.51
N ILE A 4 15.81 -6.04 3.26
CA ILE A 4 15.61 -5.12 2.13
C ILE A 4 15.94 -5.82 0.82
N GLN A 5 17.03 -6.59 0.78
CA GLN A 5 17.37 -7.39 -0.38
C GLN A 5 16.25 -8.38 -0.72
N GLU A 6 15.74 -9.13 0.26
CA GLU A 6 14.63 -10.06 0.07
C GLU A 6 13.34 -9.37 -0.38
N TYR A 7 13.07 -8.17 0.14
CA TYR A 7 11.93 -7.35 -0.26
C TYR A 7 12.07 -6.92 -1.73
N LEU A 8 13.22 -6.34 -2.11
CA LEU A 8 13.47 -5.86 -3.47
C LEU A 8 13.51 -6.99 -4.51
N GLN A 9 14.04 -8.17 -4.16
CA GLN A 9 14.03 -9.35 -5.03
C GLN A 9 12.61 -9.89 -5.32
N GLN A 10 11.63 -9.54 -4.50
CA GLN A 10 10.23 -9.88 -4.76
C GLN A 10 9.49 -8.78 -5.51
N LEU A 11 9.93 -7.54 -5.31
CA LEU A 11 9.36 -6.38 -5.96
C LEU A 11 9.81 -6.26 -7.42
N LEU A 12 11.08 -6.57 -7.70
CA LEU A 12 11.74 -6.23 -8.94
C LEU A 12 12.32 -7.46 -9.63
N LYS A 13 12.02 -7.60 -10.91
CA LYS A 13 12.70 -8.52 -11.82
C LYS A 13 13.48 -7.70 -12.84
N VAL A 14 14.78 -7.96 -12.91
CA VAL A 14 15.73 -7.22 -13.74
C VAL A 14 16.09 -7.99 -14.99
N ILE A 15 16.57 -7.27 -16.01
CA ILE A 15 17.33 -7.89 -17.11
C ILE A 15 18.74 -8.18 -16.55
N PRO A 16 19.18 -9.46 -16.53
CA PRO A 16 20.44 -9.82 -15.87
C PRO A 16 21.66 -9.13 -16.51
N ALA A 17 22.65 -8.78 -15.69
CA ALA A 17 23.96 -8.33 -16.15
C ALA A 17 24.62 -9.42 -17.02
N LEU A 18 25.18 -9.02 -18.16
CA LEU A 18 25.78 -9.94 -19.14
C LEU A 18 27.19 -10.41 -18.74
N GLY A 19 27.78 -9.79 -17.71
CA GLY A 19 29.14 -10.04 -17.27
C GLY A 19 29.37 -9.53 -15.83
N PRO A 20 30.63 -9.51 -15.36
CA PRO A 20 30.93 -8.88 -14.08
C PRO A 20 30.58 -7.39 -14.14
N ASN A 21 29.88 -6.91 -13.11
CA ASN A 21 29.68 -5.48 -12.92
C ASN A 21 31.02 -4.86 -12.54
N ILE A 22 31.53 -3.93 -13.35
CA ILE A 22 32.79 -3.23 -13.11
C ILE A 22 32.48 -1.79 -12.71
N TYR A 23 33.14 -1.31 -11.65
CA TYR A 23 33.08 0.08 -11.23
C TYR A 23 34.28 0.85 -11.79
N ASN A 24 34.03 1.99 -12.43
CA ASN A 24 35.03 2.67 -13.25
C ASN A 24 35.80 3.79 -12.52
N SER A 25 35.35 4.18 -11.31
CA SER A 25 35.94 5.27 -10.54
C SER A 25 36.67 4.75 -9.30
N GLU A 26 37.64 5.51 -8.78
CA GLU A 26 38.31 5.18 -7.51
C GLU A 26 37.44 5.47 -6.30
N LYS A 27 36.44 6.36 -6.46
CA LYS A 27 35.56 6.79 -5.39
C LYS A 27 34.10 6.82 -5.84
N CYS A 28 33.20 6.54 -4.90
CA CYS A 28 31.83 7.03 -4.96
C CYS A 28 31.60 7.93 -3.74
N GLN A 29 31.27 9.20 -3.97
CA GLN A 29 31.28 10.21 -2.92
C GLN A 29 32.63 10.20 -2.17
N ASN A 30 32.61 10.07 -0.85
CA ASN A 30 33.80 10.01 0.01
C ASN A 30 34.29 8.58 0.27
N ILE A 31 33.70 7.57 -0.37
CA ILE A 31 34.05 6.17 -0.16
C ILE A 31 35.06 5.72 -1.20
N ASN A 32 36.21 5.21 -0.72
CA ASN A 32 37.22 4.59 -1.57
C ASN A 32 36.78 3.19 -1.99
N ILE A 33 36.81 2.92 -3.29
CA ILE A 33 36.34 1.65 -3.83
C ILE A 33 37.51 0.66 -3.94
N PRO A 34 37.40 -0.56 -3.37
CA PRO A 34 38.45 -1.56 -3.46
C PRO A 34 38.86 -1.87 -4.92
N PRO A 35 40.17 -2.03 -5.22
CA PRO A 35 40.65 -2.30 -6.58
C PRO A 35 40.00 -3.51 -7.27
N LYS A 36 39.59 -4.55 -6.50
CA LYS A 36 38.82 -5.70 -7.00
C LYS A 36 37.66 -5.27 -7.90
N TYR A 37 36.85 -4.30 -7.48
CA TYR A 37 35.66 -3.90 -8.22
C TYR A 37 35.97 -3.11 -9.49
N ARG A 38 37.19 -2.60 -9.62
CA ARG A 38 37.68 -1.91 -10.82
C ARG A 38 38.39 -2.86 -11.79
N ALA A 39 39.09 -3.87 -11.27
CA ALA A 39 39.86 -4.82 -12.07
C ALA A 39 39.02 -6.03 -12.51
N ASP A 40 38.36 -6.69 -11.56
CA ASP A 40 37.67 -7.97 -11.79
C ASP A 40 36.14 -7.79 -11.87
N GLY A 41 35.64 -6.75 -11.19
CA GLY A 41 34.21 -6.52 -11.00
C GLY A 41 33.55 -7.51 -10.04
N GLU A 42 32.22 -7.47 -9.96
CA GLU A 42 31.40 -8.41 -9.18
C GLU A 42 30.54 -9.26 -10.11
N ARG A 43 30.63 -10.60 -9.97
CA ARG A 43 29.85 -11.55 -10.79
C ARG A 43 28.51 -11.84 -10.13
N ASN A 44 27.52 -12.26 -10.92
CA ASN A 44 26.18 -12.58 -10.44
C ASN A 44 25.55 -11.41 -9.65
N SER A 45 25.84 -10.19 -10.08
CA SER A 45 25.34 -8.96 -9.48
C SER A 45 24.71 -8.14 -10.59
N ASP A 46 23.46 -7.76 -10.42
CA ASP A 46 22.74 -6.86 -11.33
C ASP A 46 22.87 -5.40 -10.90
N ILE A 47 22.92 -5.20 -9.59
CA ILE A 47 23.17 -3.94 -8.92
C ILE A 47 24.01 -4.24 -7.68
N HIS A 48 25.01 -3.41 -7.40
CA HIS A 48 25.87 -3.56 -6.25
C HIS A 48 25.79 -2.31 -5.38
N ILE A 49 25.24 -2.45 -4.18
CA ILE A 49 25.00 -1.33 -3.27
C ILE A 49 25.93 -1.48 -2.07
N TRP A 50 26.84 -0.53 -1.90
CA TRP A 50 27.70 -0.50 -0.72
C TRP A 50 26.97 0.13 0.45
N VAL A 51 27.12 -0.50 1.62
CA VAL A 51 26.62 0.03 2.89
C VAL A 51 27.78 0.64 3.63
N ALA A 52 27.71 1.95 3.83
CA ALA A 52 28.61 2.70 4.70
C ALA A 52 27.88 3.15 5.95
N GLN A 53 28.64 3.34 7.02
CA GLN A 53 28.12 3.81 8.30
C GLN A 53 28.83 5.09 8.71
N TYR A 54 28.10 5.96 9.38
CA TYR A 54 28.64 7.14 10.03
C TYR A 54 27.89 7.40 11.34
N ASN A 55 28.47 8.24 12.19
CA ASN A 55 27.91 8.63 13.47
C ASN A 55 27.83 10.15 13.47
N SER A 56 26.61 10.69 13.51
CA SER A 56 26.37 12.11 13.64
C SER A 56 25.12 12.34 14.49
N PRO A 57 25.27 12.61 15.79
CA PRO A 57 24.13 12.80 16.69
C PRO A 57 23.36 14.09 16.38
N ASP A 58 24.03 15.09 15.81
CA ASP A 58 23.44 16.38 15.43
C ASP A 58 22.68 16.33 14.09
N SER A 59 22.91 15.29 13.27
CA SER A 59 22.18 15.10 12.02
C SER A 59 20.79 14.53 12.28
N SER A 60 19.77 15.10 11.62
CA SER A 60 18.41 14.54 11.61
C SER A 60 18.26 13.33 10.68
N ASN A 61 19.24 13.08 9.80
CA ASN A 61 19.15 12.03 8.80
C ASN A 61 19.46 10.66 9.41
N LEU A 62 18.54 9.71 9.21
CA LEU A 62 18.71 8.32 9.63
C LEU A 62 19.58 7.54 8.63
N ALA A 63 19.39 7.81 7.35
CA ALA A 63 20.19 7.29 6.26
C ALA A 63 20.15 8.27 5.08
N ASN A 64 21.04 8.07 4.12
CA ASN A 64 20.97 8.73 2.83
C ASN A 64 21.61 7.84 1.75
N ALA A 65 21.09 7.91 0.53
CA ALA A 65 21.58 7.11 -0.57
C ALA A 65 21.89 7.92 -1.83
N VAL A 66 22.82 7.39 -2.61
CA VAL A 66 23.23 7.94 -3.89
C VAL A 66 23.48 6.84 -4.90
N HIS A 67 23.12 7.09 -6.16
CA HIS A 67 23.65 6.29 -7.26
C HIS A 67 25.09 6.73 -7.56
N CYS A 68 25.94 5.77 -7.89
CA CYS A 68 27.36 6.00 -8.15
C CYS A 68 27.70 5.82 -9.64
N GLN A 69 27.03 4.88 -10.31
CA GLN A 69 27.33 4.53 -11.69
C GLN A 69 26.11 3.95 -12.41
N MET A 70 26.04 4.24 -13.70
CA MET A 70 25.11 3.65 -14.65
C MET A 70 25.84 2.60 -15.50
N ASP A 71 25.18 1.47 -15.74
CA ASP A 71 25.58 0.50 -16.76
C ASP A 71 25.28 1.10 -18.15
N PRO A 72 26.30 1.31 -19.01
CA PRO A 72 26.09 1.89 -20.34
C PRO A 72 25.37 0.95 -21.32
N ALA A 73 25.44 -0.37 -21.12
CA ALA A 73 24.81 -1.36 -21.98
C ALA A 73 23.36 -1.60 -21.59
N LEU A 74 23.10 -1.83 -20.30
CA LEU A 74 21.75 -2.05 -19.77
C LEU A 74 20.99 -0.76 -19.45
N LYS A 75 21.66 0.39 -19.54
CA LYS A 75 21.07 1.72 -19.35
C LYS A 75 20.36 1.90 -18.01
N ARG A 76 20.91 1.33 -16.93
CA ARG A 76 20.34 1.38 -15.57
C ARG A 76 21.43 1.53 -14.51
N VAL A 77 21.06 1.95 -13.30
CA VAL A 77 22.00 2.03 -12.17
C VAL A 77 22.57 0.63 -11.87
N ASN A 78 23.90 0.52 -11.79
CA ASN A 78 24.58 -0.73 -11.41
C ASN A 78 25.42 -0.60 -10.14
N TYR A 79 25.74 0.62 -9.70
CA TYR A 79 26.35 0.86 -8.39
C TYR A 79 25.66 1.98 -7.64
N GLY A 80 25.50 1.79 -6.33
CA GLY A 80 25.02 2.79 -5.40
C GLY A 80 25.69 2.68 -4.04
N VAL A 81 25.48 3.68 -3.21
CA VAL A 81 25.91 3.72 -1.81
C VAL A 81 24.71 4.10 -0.98
N ILE A 82 24.53 3.40 0.13
CA ILE A 82 23.71 3.86 1.25
C ILE A 82 24.63 4.15 2.43
N MET A 83 24.46 5.32 3.03
CA MET A 83 25.13 5.74 4.24
C MET A 83 24.10 5.71 5.38
N VAL A 84 24.45 5.05 6.49
CA VAL A 84 23.54 4.81 7.61
C VAL A 84 24.08 5.48 8.87
N ASN A 85 23.25 6.27 9.55
CA ASN A 85 23.60 6.96 10.79
C ASN A 85 23.32 6.07 12.01
N LEU A 86 24.36 5.46 12.59
CA LEU A 86 24.17 4.52 13.72
C LEU A 86 23.75 5.20 15.03
N ASP A 87 23.92 6.53 15.15
CA ASP A 87 23.43 7.29 16.30
C ASP A 87 21.90 7.48 16.27
N LYS A 88 21.25 7.21 15.13
CA LYS A 88 19.80 7.40 14.93
C LYS A 88 19.08 6.10 14.63
N ILE A 89 19.61 5.30 13.72
CA ILE A 89 19.03 4.00 13.37
C ILE A 89 19.28 2.99 14.50
N LEU A 90 18.42 1.99 14.65
CA LEU A 90 18.56 0.88 15.60
C LEU A 90 18.61 1.29 17.08
N GLN A 91 18.22 2.52 17.40
CA GLN A 91 18.17 3.01 18.79
C GLN A 91 16.98 2.43 19.56
N GLN A 92 15.92 2.02 18.86
CA GLN A 92 14.73 1.43 19.45
C GLN A 92 14.65 -0.07 19.16
N ASN A 93 14.99 -0.90 20.16
CA ASN A 93 14.87 -2.37 20.09
C ASN A 93 13.40 -2.85 20.21
N THR A 94 12.47 -2.16 19.56
CA THR A 94 11.05 -2.52 19.51
C THR A 94 10.69 -2.90 18.09
N ASN A 95 9.71 -3.79 17.92
CA ASN A 95 9.24 -4.19 16.59
C ASN A 95 8.81 -2.98 15.71
N PRO A 96 8.11 -1.97 16.25
CA PRO A 96 7.83 -0.77 15.48
C PRO A 96 9.05 0.09 15.14
N GLY A 97 10.04 0.18 16.05
CA GLY A 97 11.31 0.85 15.76
C GLY A 97 12.03 0.19 14.59
N PHE A 98 12.10 -1.14 14.58
CA PHE A 98 12.64 -1.92 13.47
C PHE A 98 11.88 -1.68 12.15
N LYS A 99 10.54 -1.64 12.17
CA LYS A 99 9.74 -1.32 10.97
C LYS A 99 10.08 0.07 10.43
N SER A 100 10.16 1.07 11.31
CA SER A 100 10.52 2.44 10.95
C SER A 100 11.90 2.48 10.26
N ASP A 101 12.90 1.86 10.87
CA ASP A 101 14.26 1.79 10.31
C ASP A 101 14.30 1.07 8.96
N LEU A 102 13.57 -0.04 8.83
CA LEU A 102 13.46 -0.79 7.58
C LEU A 102 12.86 0.06 6.46
N ASN A 103 11.78 0.79 6.74
CA ASN A 103 11.13 1.65 5.75
C ASN A 103 12.04 2.78 5.29
N VAL A 104 12.77 3.43 6.20
CA VAL A 104 13.74 4.47 5.82
C VAL A 104 14.84 3.90 4.92
N ILE A 105 15.39 2.73 5.25
CA ILE A 105 16.38 2.11 4.37
C ILE A 105 15.78 1.75 3.01
N LEU A 106 14.54 1.28 2.96
CA LEU A 106 13.87 0.97 1.70
C LEU A 106 13.63 2.23 0.86
N HIS A 107 13.23 3.33 1.48
CA HIS A 107 13.09 4.65 0.85
C HIS A 107 14.41 5.08 0.18
N GLU A 108 15.51 5.03 0.93
CA GLU A 108 16.83 5.38 0.39
C GLU A 108 17.26 4.46 -0.78
N MET A 109 16.94 3.17 -0.70
CA MET A 109 17.19 2.26 -1.82
C MET A 109 16.40 2.65 -3.07
N LEU A 110 15.15 3.11 -2.93
CA LEU A 110 14.31 3.52 -4.05
C LEU A 110 14.87 4.73 -4.82
N HIS A 111 15.61 5.62 -4.14
CA HIS A 111 16.38 6.65 -4.83
C HIS A 111 17.47 6.08 -5.74
N ILE A 112 18.22 5.07 -5.27
CA ILE A 112 19.23 4.37 -6.09
C ILE A 112 18.56 3.64 -7.26
N LEU A 113 17.39 3.06 -7.02
CA LEU A 113 16.63 2.27 -7.99
C LEU A 113 15.96 3.13 -9.09
N GLY A 114 15.99 4.45 -8.98
CA GLY A 114 15.62 5.33 -10.08
C GLY A 114 14.72 6.50 -9.70
N PHE A 115 14.08 6.47 -8.52
CA PHE A 115 13.22 7.57 -8.09
C PHE A 115 14.06 8.69 -7.46
N SER A 116 14.82 9.38 -8.29
CA SER A 116 15.63 10.53 -7.88
C SER A 116 15.67 11.52 -9.03
N ARG A 117 15.51 12.81 -8.74
CA ARG A 117 15.47 13.87 -9.76
C ARG A 117 16.65 13.84 -10.72
N GLY A 118 17.84 13.50 -10.22
CA GLY A 118 19.06 13.40 -11.03
C GLY A 118 19.06 12.23 -12.03
N LEU A 119 18.19 11.24 -11.82
CA LEU A 119 18.10 10.02 -12.62
C LEU A 119 17.04 10.08 -13.74
N TYR A 120 16.08 11.02 -13.71
CA TYR A 120 14.96 11.02 -14.66
C TYR A 120 15.40 11.09 -16.13
N ARG A 121 16.44 11.87 -16.43
CA ARG A 121 17.03 11.92 -17.79
C ARG A 121 17.64 10.59 -18.24
N TYR A 122 18.03 9.72 -17.30
CA TYR A 122 18.60 8.41 -17.57
C TYR A 122 17.56 7.29 -17.53
N TRP A 123 16.28 7.60 -17.32
CA TRP A 123 15.21 6.62 -17.54
C TRP A 123 15.12 6.27 -19.02
N ILE A 124 14.71 5.04 -19.30
CA ILE A 124 14.59 4.53 -20.68
C ILE A 124 13.18 4.85 -21.19
N ASN A 125 13.10 5.69 -22.22
CA ASN A 125 11.85 5.98 -22.90
C ASN A 125 11.35 4.70 -23.61
N PRO A 126 10.16 4.18 -23.24
CA PRO A 126 9.66 2.92 -23.78
C PRO A 126 9.31 2.98 -25.27
N GLN A 127 9.16 4.18 -25.83
CA GLN A 127 8.87 4.38 -27.26
C GLN A 127 10.14 4.32 -28.12
N THR A 128 11.28 4.77 -27.59
CA THR A 128 12.54 4.90 -28.35
C THR A 128 13.60 3.87 -27.95
N GLY A 129 13.49 3.26 -26.77
CA GLY A 129 14.53 2.40 -26.19
C GLY A 129 15.82 3.14 -25.78
N ASN A 130 15.78 4.47 -25.79
CA ASN A 130 16.88 5.35 -25.40
C ASN A 130 16.57 6.08 -24.11
N TYR A 131 17.60 6.68 -23.51
CA TYR A 131 17.40 7.60 -22.41
C TYR A 131 16.46 8.74 -22.82
N TYR A 132 15.62 9.22 -21.90
CA TYR A 132 14.86 10.45 -22.14
C TYR A 132 15.79 11.64 -22.41
N ASP A 133 16.97 11.68 -21.80
CA ASP A 133 17.95 12.77 -21.91
C ASP A 133 17.26 14.14 -21.70
N ASN A 134 17.28 15.03 -22.69
CA ASN A 134 16.63 16.35 -22.61
C ASN A 134 15.12 16.29 -22.82
N GLU A 135 14.56 15.23 -23.41
CA GLU A 135 13.12 15.07 -23.61
C GLU A 135 12.36 14.94 -22.29
N ILE A 136 13.05 14.58 -21.20
CA ILE A 136 12.43 14.47 -19.88
C ILE A 136 11.74 15.77 -19.44
N ASN A 137 12.20 16.93 -19.90
CA ASN A 137 11.60 18.23 -19.59
C ASN A 137 10.18 18.39 -20.15
N ASN A 138 9.78 17.58 -21.14
CA ASN A 138 8.41 17.53 -21.63
C ASN A 138 7.49 16.79 -20.66
N TYR A 139 8.05 15.90 -19.83
CA TYR A 139 7.30 15.04 -18.91
C TYR A 139 7.39 15.51 -17.46
N VAL A 140 8.50 16.14 -17.07
CA VAL A 140 8.74 16.68 -15.74
C VAL A 140 8.88 18.19 -15.85
N ARG A 141 7.86 18.93 -15.41
CA ARG A 141 7.81 20.40 -15.50
C ARG A 141 7.25 21.03 -14.24
N THR A 142 7.55 22.31 -14.05
CA THR A 142 7.05 23.08 -12.91
C THR A 142 5.79 23.85 -13.30
N VAL A 143 4.76 23.78 -12.44
CA VAL A 143 3.47 24.46 -12.61
C VAL A 143 3.01 25.07 -11.28
N PRO A 144 2.24 26.17 -11.30
CA PRO A 144 1.66 26.72 -10.08
C PRO A 144 0.50 25.85 -9.58
N ILE A 145 0.62 25.28 -8.39
CA ILE A 145 -0.43 24.50 -7.70
C ILE A 145 -0.50 24.97 -6.25
N ARG A 146 -1.71 25.24 -5.73
CA ARG A 146 -1.95 25.69 -4.35
C ARG A 146 -1.12 26.91 -3.90
N GLY A 147 -0.76 27.78 -4.85
CA GLY A 147 0.05 28.98 -4.62
C GLY A 147 1.56 28.73 -4.58
N LYS A 148 2.03 27.51 -4.85
CA LYS A 148 3.44 27.14 -4.92
C LYS A 148 3.85 26.66 -6.31
N GLN A 149 5.15 26.75 -6.61
CA GLN A 149 5.73 26.21 -7.84
C GLN A 149 6.02 24.71 -7.64
N THR A 150 5.12 23.87 -8.13
CA THR A 150 5.15 22.41 -7.92
C THR A 150 5.69 21.70 -9.16
N ILE A 151 6.61 20.75 -8.98
CA ILE A 151 7.05 19.88 -10.08
C ILE A 151 5.99 18.79 -10.28
N ILE A 152 5.55 18.61 -11.53
CA ILE A 152 4.65 17.51 -11.91
C ILE A 152 5.36 16.53 -12.83
N MET A 153 5.07 15.24 -12.66
CA MET A 153 5.56 14.15 -13.50
C MET A 153 4.41 13.56 -14.31
N SER A 154 4.57 13.54 -15.63
CA SER A 154 3.57 13.11 -16.60
C SER A 154 4.03 11.93 -17.47
N THR A 155 5.01 11.16 -16.96
CA THR A 155 5.44 9.90 -17.60
C THR A 155 4.26 8.91 -17.68
N PRO A 156 4.28 7.96 -18.64
CA PRO A 156 3.07 7.25 -19.05
C PRO A 156 2.33 6.50 -17.93
N ASN A 157 3.02 5.68 -17.13
CA ASN A 157 2.36 4.93 -16.06
C ASN A 157 2.01 5.85 -14.88
N VAL A 158 2.87 6.81 -14.52
CA VAL A 158 2.61 7.75 -13.43
C VAL A 158 1.36 8.60 -13.69
N LEU A 159 1.24 9.19 -14.87
CA LEU A 159 0.08 10.02 -15.24
C LEU A 159 -1.20 9.19 -15.29
N ALA A 160 -1.15 8.00 -15.91
CA ALA A 160 -2.30 7.10 -15.99
C ALA A 160 -2.77 6.67 -14.60
N THR A 161 -1.83 6.31 -13.71
CA THR A 161 -2.12 5.96 -12.32
C THR A 161 -2.77 7.13 -11.59
N ALA A 162 -2.22 8.35 -11.68
CA ALA A 162 -2.78 9.51 -11.00
C ALA A 162 -4.20 9.85 -11.48
N ARG A 163 -4.43 9.86 -12.81
CA ARG A 163 -5.76 10.12 -13.37
C ARG A 163 -6.80 9.11 -12.92
N LYS A 164 -6.44 7.81 -12.96
CA LYS A 164 -7.33 6.73 -12.51
C LYS A 164 -7.55 6.76 -11.00
N TYR A 165 -6.49 6.96 -10.21
CA TYR A 165 -6.54 6.92 -8.75
C TYR A 165 -7.39 8.04 -8.16
N TYR A 166 -7.19 9.28 -8.60
CA TYR A 166 -7.98 10.41 -8.12
C TYR A 166 -9.35 10.52 -8.82
N GLY A 167 -9.58 9.81 -9.93
CA GLY A 167 -10.76 10.03 -10.77
C GLY A 167 -10.74 11.41 -11.44
N CYS A 168 -9.55 11.87 -11.87
CA CYS A 168 -9.35 13.18 -12.48
C CYS A 168 -8.72 13.05 -13.87
N PRO A 169 -9.52 12.91 -14.95
CA PRO A 169 -9.00 12.72 -16.31
C PRO A 169 -8.18 13.90 -16.85
N THR A 170 -8.44 15.11 -16.35
CA THR A 170 -7.77 16.35 -16.79
C THR A 170 -6.47 16.62 -16.04
N LEU A 171 -6.06 15.77 -15.09
CA LEU A 171 -4.81 15.96 -14.36
C LEU A 171 -3.63 15.98 -15.35
N GLU A 172 -2.76 16.98 -15.25
CA GLU A 172 -1.64 17.17 -16.17
C GLU A 172 -0.40 16.33 -15.81
N GLY A 173 -0.27 15.96 -14.53
CA GLY A 173 0.85 15.19 -13.99
C GLY A 173 0.65 14.92 -12.49
N MET A 174 1.32 13.89 -11.98
CA MET A 174 1.38 13.63 -10.55
C MET A 174 2.34 14.60 -9.88
N GLN A 175 1.98 15.13 -8.71
CA GLN A 175 2.76 16.15 -8.02
C GLN A 175 3.92 15.52 -7.24
N LEU A 176 5.09 16.15 -7.38
CA LEU A 176 6.28 15.87 -6.57
C LEU A 176 6.44 16.98 -5.54
N GLU A 177 7.13 16.64 -4.45
CA GLU A 177 7.39 17.55 -3.34
C GLU A 177 7.92 18.91 -3.81
N ASN A 178 7.32 19.97 -3.27
CA ASN A 178 7.55 21.36 -3.64
C ASN A 178 8.22 22.20 -2.53
N ASP A 179 8.41 21.62 -1.35
CA ASP A 179 9.01 22.24 -0.17
C ASP A 179 10.29 21.50 0.27
N GLY A 180 11.03 22.09 1.22
CA GLY A 180 12.32 21.59 1.67
C GLY A 180 13.50 22.01 0.79
N ASP A 181 14.58 21.22 0.81
CA ASP A 181 15.81 21.52 0.10
C ASP A 181 15.86 20.84 -1.29
N ILE A 182 17.00 20.97 -1.99
CA ILE A 182 17.20 20.34 -3.30
C ILE A 182 17.15 18.81 -3.28
N ASN A 183 17.34 18.19 -2.11
CA ASN A 183 17.27 16.74 -1.94
C ASN A 183 15.81 16.30 -1.75
N SER A 184 14.97 17.14 -1.13
CA SER A 184 13.53 16.92 -1.03
C SER A 184 12.81 17.16 -2.37
N ILE A 185 13.01 18.35 -2.97
CA ILE A 185 12.21 18.83 -4.10
C ILE A 185 12.42 17.99 -5.36
N GLY A 186 11.33 17.39 -5.85
CA GLY A 186 11.31 16.65 -7.11
C GLY A 186 11.90 15.24 -7.06
N SER A 187 12.30 14.72 -5.90
CA SER A 187 12.69 13.31 -5.70
C SER A 187 11.72 12.52 -4.81
N HIS A 188 10.64 13.18 -4.37
CA HIS A 188 9.64 12.65 -3.45
C HIS A 188 8.24 12.99 -3.96
N TRP A 189 7.24 12.23 -3.52
CA TRP A 189 5.83 12.57 -3.75
C TRP A 189 5.40 13.78 -2.90
N GLU A 190 4.48 14.57 -3.46
CA GLU A 190 3.82 15.66 -2.74
C GLU A 190 2.95 15.12 -1.60
N LYS A 191 3.41 15.34 -0.37
CA LYS A 191 2.79 14.76 0.83
C LYS A 191 1.37 15.23 1.06
N THR A 192 1.01 16.44 0.61
CA THR A 192 -0.37 16.96 0.71
C THR A 192 -1.41 16.00 0.11
N ILE A 193 -1.09 15.38 -1.03
CA ILE A 193 -2.01 14.50 -1.76
C ILE A 193 -1.65 13.02 -1.66
N LEU A 194 -0.58 12.68 -0.93
CA LEU A 194 -0.08 11.32 -0.78
C LEU A 194 0.65 11.13 0.56
N PHE A 195 -0.07 11.23 1.67
CA PHE A 195 0.48 11.45 3.02
C PHE A 195 1.44 10.36 3.55
N ASP A 196 1.01 9.10 3.62
CA ASP A 196 1.78 8.00 4.23
C ASP A 196 2.61 7.19 3.21
N GLU A 197 2.89 7.76 2.05
CA GLU A 197 3.67 7.06 1.01
C GLU A 197 5.14 6.97 1.37
N LEU A 198 5.72 5.81 1.08
CA LEU A 198 7.11 5.48 1.36
C LEU A 198 8.11 6.50 0.83
N MET A 199 7.82 7.18 -0.28
CA MET A 199 8.69 8.14 -0.96
C MET A 199 8.23 9.59 -0.74
N THR A 200 7.61 9.92 0.39
CA THR A 200 7.42 11.30 0.87
C THR A 200 8.68 11.82 1.55
N ALA A 201 8.92 13.14 1.53
CA ALA A 201 10.20 13.74 1.93
C ALA A 201 10.47 13.77 3.45
N ASP A 202 9.43 13.71 4.28
CA ASP A 202 9.54 13.68 5.74
C ASP A 202 8.65 12.58 6.33
N SER A 203 9.11 11.95 7.41
CA SER A 203 8.36 10.84 8.01
C SER A 203 7.10 11.31 8.72
N SER A 204 5.94 10.81 8.29
CA SER A 204 4.67 10.94 9.01
C SER A 204 4.64 10.09 10.29
N GLY A 205 5.61 9.18 10.48
CA GLY A 205 5.76 8.38 11.68
C GLY A 205 6.06 6.92 11.36
N ARG A 206 5.25 6.00 11.89
CA ARG A 206 5.46 4.54 11.80
C ARG A 206 5.03 3.90 10.48
N GLU A 207 4.14 4.53 9.73
CA GLU A 207 3.51 3.94 8.56
C GLU A 207 4.01 4.61 7.29
N PHE A 208 4.97 3.95 6.65
CA PHE A 208 5.25 4.19 5.24
C PHE A 208 4.77 2.98 4.47
N ILE A 209 4.02 3.23 3.41
CA ILE A 209 3.47 2.19 2.55
C ILE A 209 3.96 2.35 1.12
N LEU A 210 4.28 1.23 0.49
CA LEU A 210 4.63 1.21 -0.92
C LEU A 210 3.34 1.30 -1.73
N SER A 211 3.06 2.44 -2.34
CA SER A 211 1.83 2.62 -3.10
C SER A 211 1.96 2.24 -4.57
N ILE A 212 0.83 2.21 -5.26
CA ILE A 212 0.77 2.08 -6.71
C ILE A 212 1.52 3.20 -7.46
N PHE A 213 1.72 4.38 -6.84
CA PHE A 213 2.45 5.49 -7.47
C PHE A 213 3.94 5.19 -7.58
N THR A 214 4.57 4.70 -6.51
CA THR A 214 5.98 4.29 -6.55
C THR A 214 6.19 3.07 -7.46
N ILE A 215 5.23 2.14 -7.51
CA ILE A 215 5.24 1.08 -8.53
C ILE A 215 5.21 1.66 -9.95
N ALA A 216 4.37 2.68 -10.20
CA ALA A 216 4.28 3.32 -11.51
C ALA A 216 5.58 4.02 -11.90
N VAL A 217 6.27 4.67 -10.95
CA VAL A 217 7.61 5.25 -11.17
C VAL A 217 8.61 4.16 -11.55
N LEU A 218 8.68 3.08 -10.77
CA LEU A 218 9.60 1.97 -11.04
C LEU A 218 9.37 1.39 -12.45
N LYS A 219 8.11 1.27 -12.88
CA LYS A 219 7.75 0.87 -14.25
C LYS A 219 8.21 1.89 -15.30
N ASP A 220 8.04 3.19 -15.03
CA ASP A 220 8.43 4.27 -15.95
C ASP A 220 9.94 4.52 -16.03
N THR A 221 10.74 4.02 -15.07
CA THR A 221 12.21 4.05 -15.18
C THR A 221 12.71 3.29 -16.41
N GLY A 222 12.00 2.22 -16.81
CA GLY A 222 12.43 1.28 -17.84
C GLY A 222 13.60 0.37 -17.43
N TYR A 223 14.08 0.43 -16.18
CA TYR A 223 15.22 -0.38 -15.71
C TYR A 223 14.88 -1.84 -15.44
N TYR A 224 13.62 -2.12 -15.13
CA TYR A 224 13.14 -3.40 -14.67
C TYR A 224 12.33 -4.08 -15.77
N ALA A 225 12.56 -5.38 -15.96
CA ALA A 225 11.76 -6.17 -16.89
C ALA A 225 10.30 -6.24 -16.40
N GLU A 226 10.12 -6.27 -15.08
CA GLU A 226 8.87 -6.63 -14.44
C GLU A 226 8.89 -6.04 -13.00
N VAL A 227 7.79 -5.40 -12.59
CA VAL A 227 7.61 -4.83 -11.24
C VAL A 227 6.36 -5.45 -10.62
N ASN A 228 6.52 -6.12 -9.48
CA ASN A 228 5.47 -6.88 -8.82
C ASN A 228 4.48 -5.96 -8.12
N GLU A 229 3.37 -5.69 -8.80
CA GLU A 229 2.35 -4.80 -8.29
C GLU A 229 1.52 -5.43 -7.16
N SER A 230 1.54 -6.75 -6.98
CA SER A 230 0.84 -7.42 -5.88
C SER A 230 1.40 -7.05 -4.50
N MET A 231 2.56 -6.38 -4.46
CA MET A 231 3.19 -5.85 -3.25
C MET A 231 2.74 -4.42 -2.90
N ALA A 232 2.02 -3.74 -3.80
CA ALA A 232 1.50 -2.41 -3.50
C ALA A 232 0.44 -2.49 -2.39
N ASN A 233 0.54 -1.59 -1.42
CA ASN A 233 -0.46 -1.38 -0.40
C ASN A 233 -1.65 -0.59 -0.96
N ASN A 234 -2.83 -0.86 -0.42
CA ASN A 234 -4.03 -0.10 -0.76
C ASN A 234 -4.04 1.24 0.01
N ILE A 235 -3.88 2.34 -0.72
CA ILE A 235 -3.99 3.71 -0.21
C ILE A 235 -5.41 4.25 -0.42
N GLN A 236 -6.02 4.85 0.62
CA GLN A 236 -7.31 5.55 0.50
C GLN A 236 -7.19 7.07 0.36
N TRP A 237 -6.07 7.65 0.82
CA TRP A 237 -5.86 9.10 0.84
C TRP A 237 -6.12 9.75 -0.54
N GLY A 238 -7.18 10.56 -0.64
CA GLY A 238 -7.54 11.24 -1.90
C GLY A 238 -8.18 10.38 -2.98
N LYS A 239 -8.34 9.06 -2.77
CA LYS A 239 -8.82 8.14 -3.80
C LYS A 239 -10.22 8.51 -4.30
N ASN A 240 -10.39 8.61 -5.61
CA ASN A 240 -11.64 8.98 -6.28
C ASN A 240 -12.25 10.35 -5.84
N LYS A 241 -11.47 11.24 -5.22
CA LYS A 241 -11.97 12.56 -4.76
C LYS A 241 -11.94 13.67 -5.83
N GLY A 242 -11.56 13.29 -7.06
CA GLY A 242 -11.59 14.13 -8.24
C GLY A 242 -10.46 15.15 -8.31
N CYS A 243 -10.54 16.00 -9.32
CA CYS A 243 -9.55 17.06 -9.55
C CYS A 243 -9.52 18.11 -8.45
N ASP A 244 -10.65 18.31 -7.76
CA ASP A 244 -10.77 19.29 -6.69
C ASP A 244 -9.85 18.93 -5.51
N PHE A 245 -9.85 17.66 -5.06
CA PHE A 245 -8.90 17.17 -4.07
C PHE A 245 -7.46 17.26 -4.59
N ALA A 246 -7.21 16.69 -5.77
CA ALA A 246 -5.85 16.59 -6.30
C ALA A 246 -5.18 17.97 -6.48
N LEU A 247 -5.93 19.00 -6.88
CA LEU A 247 -5.38 20.32 -7.17
C LEU A 247 -5.52 21.32 -6.01
N LYS A 248 -6.53 21.20 -5.15
CA LYS A 248 -6.79 22.18 -4.07
C LYS A 248 -6.61 21.60 -2.67
N ALA A 249 -6.78 20.30 -2.47
CA ALA A 249 -6.64 19.64 -1.17
C ALA A 249 -7.41 20.41 -0.07
N CYS A 250 -6.74 20.79 1.02
CA CYS A 250 -7.34 21.56 2.12
C CYS A 250 -7.70 23.01 1.76
N GLN A 251 -7.25 23.54 0.62
CA GLN A 251 -7.66 24.86 0.11
C GLN A 251 -8.99 24.79 -0.68
N SER A 252 -9.59 23.59 -0.80
CA SER A 252 -10.91 23.44 -1.39
C SER A 252 -12.01 24.00 -0.47
N ASN A 253 -13.15 24.36 -1.09
CA ASN A 253 -14.40 24.58 -0.37
C ASN A 253 -15.06 23.27 0.08
N THR A 254 -14.66 22.14 -0.53
CA THR A 254 -15.10 20.80 -0.13
C THR A 254 -14.33 20.37 1.11
N TYR A 255 -15.04 19.93 2.15
CA TYR A 255 -14.41 19.32 3.31
C TYR A 255 -13.92 17.90 2.97
N TYR A 256 -12.66 17.61 3.28
CA TYR A 256 -12.06 16.30 3.13
C TYR A 256 -11.57 15.80 4.50
N PRO A 257 -12.01 14.60 4.96
CA PRO A 257 -11.62 14.04 6.27
C PRO A 257 -10.11 13.82 6.46
N GLU A 258 -9.35 13.75 5.37
CA GLU A 258 -7.88 13.76 5.40
C GLU A 258 -7.28 14.99 6.08
N PHE A 259 -8.00 16.11 6.06
CA PHE A 259 -7.54 17.37 6.64
C PHE A 259 -8.38 17.71 7.86
N SER A 260 -7.71 17.89 9.00
CA SER A 260 -8.39 18.21 10.25
C SER A 260 -8.90 19.65 10.23
N GLN A 261 -10.17 19.84 10.57
CA GLN A 261 -10.69 21.11 11.01
C GLN A 261 -10.50 21.17 12.54
N ILE A 262 -9.91 22.24 13.05
CA ILE A 262 -9.68 22.39 14.49
C ILE A 262 -11.05 22.42 15.17
N GLU A 263 -11.43 21.30 15.77
CA GLU A 263 -12.51 21.26 16.75
C GLU A 263 -11.93 21.53 18.14
N HIS A 264 -12.80 21.86 19.10
CA HIS A 264 -12.45 22.18 20.49
C HIS A 264 -11.72 21.05 21.25
N SER A 265 -11.51 19.88 20.63
CA SER A 265 -10.73 18.76 21.19
C SER A 265 -9.33 18.70 20.56
N PRO A 266 -8.24 18.71 21.37
CA PRO A 266 -6.88 18.66 20.85
C PRO A 266 -6.46 17.28 20.32
N VAL A 267 -7.23 16.21 20.60
CA VAL A 267 -6.88 14.84 20.21
C VAL A 267 -7.99 14.21 19.38
N GLN A 268 -7.67 13.82 18.16
CA GLN A 268 -8.60 13.24 17.18
C GLN A 268 -8.02 11.96 16.59
N CYS A 269 -8.89 11.10 16.04
CA CYS A 269 -8.44 9.98 15.20
C CYS A 269 -7.76 10.53 13.94
N SER A 270 -6.74 9.82 13.46
CA SER A 270 -6.25 10.01 12.11
C SER A 270 -7.34 9.70 11.08
N SER A 271 -7.16 10.19 9.86
CA SER A 271 -8.07 9.91 8.73
C SER A 271 -8.16 8.42 8.39
N GLN A 272 -7.09 7.65 8.65
CA GLN A 272 -7.07 6.20 8.48
C GLN A 272 -7.67 5.42 9.66
N ASN A 273 -7.99 6.09 10.77
CA ASN A 273 -8.45 5.48 12.02
C ASN A 273 -7.48 4.41 12.56
N ASP A 274 -6.21 4.44 12.18
CA ASP A 274 -5.13 3.56 12.68
C ASP A 274 -4.59 4.02 14.05
N GLY A 275 -4.92 5.25 14.44
CA GLY A 275 -4.45 5.84 15.69
C GLY A 275 -5.10 7.17 15.98
N TYR A 276 -4.61 7.82 17.02
CA TYR A 276 -5.01 9.17 17.35
C TYR A 276 -3.85 10.01 17.88
N GLY A 277 -3.99 11.31 17.76
CA GLY A 277 -3.02 12.25 18.27
C GLY A 277 -3.46 13.69 18.06
N GLN A 278 -2.47 14.58 18.04
CA GLN A 278 -2.71 16.01 17.99
C GLN A 278 -2.72 16.52 16.56
N VAL A 279 -3.50 17.58 16.33
CA VAL A 279 -3.45 18.32 15.07
C VAL A 279 -2.04 18.91 14.92
N PHE A 280 -1.45 18.70 13.75
CA PHE A 280 -0.20 19.33 13.36
C PHE A 280 -0.36 19.94 11.97
N GLU A 281 0.58 20.83 11.65
CA GLU A 281 0.68 21.54 10.40
C GLU A 281 2.14 21.45 9.94
N SER A 282 2.34 21.22 8.64
CA SER A 282 3.66 21.07 8.02
C SER A 282 3.70 21.81 6.69
N SER A 283 4.84 22.43 6.39
CA SER A 283 5.07 23.10 5.10
C SER A 283 5.10 22.10 3.94
N PHE A 284 5.58 20.87 4.18
CA PHE A 284 5.53 19.73 3.25
C PHE A 284 4.10 19.28 2.91
N MET A 285 3.10 19.71 3.70
CA MET A 285 1.69 19.48 3.42
C MET A 285 0.98 20.73 2.93
N ASP A 286 1.71 21.70 2.37
CA ASP A 286 1.16 23.00 1.96
C ASP A 286 0.37 23.71 3.07
N ASN A 287 0.79 23.50 4.32
CA ASN A 287 0.14 23.98 5.54
C ASN A 287 -1.29 23.43 5.76
N CYS A 288 -1.63 22.32 5.11
CA CYS A 288 -2.80 21.54 5.44
C CYS A 288 -2.63 20.89 6.82
N LYS A 289 -3.68 21.00 7.65
CA LYS A 289 -3.72 20.43 8.99
C LYS A 289 -4.06 18.95 8.93
N ASN A 290 -3.33 18.13 9.66
CA ASN A 290 -3.55 16.68 9.77
C ASN A 290 -3.31 16.22 11.22
N ILE A 291 -3.48 14.92 11.51
CA ILE A 291 -3.31 14.33 12.83
C ILE A 291 -1.99 13.57 12.90
N LYS A 292 -1.11 13.98 13.82
CA LYS A 292 0.13 13.26 14.12
C LYS A 292 -0.17 12.24 15.20
N ASN A 293 -0.24 10.97 14.81
CA ASN A 293 -0.52 9.89 15.74
C ASN A 293 0.51 9.86 16.87
N SER A 294 0.01 9.97 18.10
CA SER A 294 0.77 9.76 19.34
C SER A 294 0.56 8.35 19.88
N VAL A 295 -0.56 7.74 19.49
CA VAL A 295 -0.98 6.38 19.82
C VAL A 295 -1.44 5.73 18.53
N TYR A 296 -0.96 4.50 18.29
CA TYR A 296 -1.42 3.64 17.21
C TYR A 296 -2.24 2.52 17.84
N CYS A 297 -3.46 2.31 17.35
CA CYS A 297 -4.39 1.33 17.91
C CYS A 297 -3.88 -0.11 17.73
N GLU A 298 -3.09 -0.36 16.69
CA GLU A 298 -2.57 -1.71 16.41
C GLU A 298 -1.33 -2.09 17.24
N ASP A 299 -0.76 -1.14 17.98
CA ASP A 299 0.41 -1.37 18.81
C ASP A 299 0.04 -1.99 20.17
N TYR A 300 0.19 -3.30 20.27
CA TYR A 300 0.00 -4.06 21.51
C TYR A 300 0.79 -3.50 22.72
N SER A 301 1.92 -2.81 22.50
CA SER A 301 2.70 -2.23 23.60
C SER A 301 2.02 -1.02 24.26
N LYS A 302 0.96 -0.49 23.64
CA LYS A 302 0.14 0.60 24.20
C LYS A 302 -0.90 0.12 25.21
N GLN A 303 -1.12 -1.19 25.32
CA GLN A 303 -2.10 -1.73 26.24
C GLN A 303 -1.71 -1.46 27.71
N THR A 304 -2.62 -0.87 28.48
CA THR A 304 -2.47 -0.54 29.90
C THR A 304 -3.59 -1.12 30.77
N TYR A 305 -3.40 -1.11 32.09
CA TYR A 305 -4.45 -1.52 33.04
C TYR A 305 -5.71 -0.62 32.97
N TYR A 306 -5.58 0.65 32.59
CA TYR A 306 -6.73 1.57 32.53
C TYR A 306 -7.64 1.34 31.33
N ASP A 307 -7.14 0.64 30.31
CA ASP A 307 -7.87 0.34 29.08
C ASP A 307 -9.11 -0.49 29.36
N GLU A 308 -9.07 -1.33 30.39
CA GLU A 308 -10.23 -2.09 30.87
C GLU A 308 -11.38 -1.19 31.34
N ASN A 309 -11.06 -0.05 31.95
CA ASN A 309 -12.07 0.92 32.41
C ASN A 309 -12.57 1.78 31.25
N THR A 310 -11.72 2.04 30.25
CA THR A 310 -12.08 2.80 29.04
C THR A 310 -12.60 1.92 27.90
N LEU A 311 -12.74 0.62 28.16
CA LEU A 311 -13.11 -0.41 27.18
C LEU A 311 -12.24 -0.41 25.92
N GLU A 312 -11.02 0.12 26.03
CA GLU A 312 -10.07 0.20 24.93
C GLU A 312 -9.45 -1.16 24.64
N TYR A 313 -9.05 -1.34 23.38
CA TYR A 313 -8.34 -2.51 22.92
C TYR A 313 -7.19 -2.07 22.02
N TYR A 314 -6.03 -2.72 22.16
CA TYR A 314 -4.87 -2.49 21.31
C TYR A 314 -4.42 -3.80 20.66
N GLY A 315 -4.22 -3.79 19.35
CA GLY A 315 -3.83 -4.96 18.57
C GLY A 315 -4.27 -4.90 17.11
N GLY A 316 -3.88 -5.86 16.28
CA GLY A 316 -4.01 -5.79 14.81
C GLY A 316 -5.44 -5.70 14.23
N ASN A 317 -6.47 -5.81 15.08
CA ASN A 317 -7.87 -5.56 14.71
C ASN A 317 -8.44 -4.36 15.49
N SER A 318 -7.60 -3.40 15.89
CA SER A 318 -8.02 -2.23 16.64
C SER A 318 -8.00 -0.98 15.78
N ARG A 319 -9.05 -0.18 15.90
CA ARG A 319 -9.18 1.10 15.17
C ARG A 319 -9.66 2.20 16.10
N CYS A 320 -9.32 3.43 15.74
CA CYS A 320 -9.69 4.61 16.46
C CYS A 320 -11.15 4.99 16.20
N PHE A 321 -11.86 5.39 17.25
CA PHE A 321 -13.20 5.96 17.16
C PHE A 321 -13.33 7.20 18.03
N ARG A 322 -14.24 8.08 17.63
CA ARG A 322 -14.83 9.05 18.55
C ARG A 322 -15.74 8.30 19.54
N SER A 323 -15.25 8.10 20.75
CA SER A 323 -15.87 7.25 21.76
C SER A 323 -15.65 7.74 23.20
N THR A 324 -16.71 7.66 23.99
CA THR A 324 -16.70 7.87 25.46
C THR A 324 -16.97 6.57 26.23
N ALA A 325 -16.92 5.43 25.54
CA ALA A 325 -17.27 4.11 26.05
C ALA A 325 -16.50 3.75 27.31
N ASN A 326 -17.13 3.46 28.43
CA ASN A 326 -16.43 3.15 29.69
C ASN A 326 -17.21 2.14 30.53
N ASP A 327 -16.59 1.59 31.58
CA ASP A 327 -17.17 0.55 32.44
C ASP A 327 -18.09 1.07 33.56
N GLY A 328 -18.33 2.39 33.63
CA GLY A 328 -19.20 3.04 34.60
C GLY A 328 -18.60 3.24 36.00
N LYS A 329 -17.34 2.84 36.27
CA LYS A 329 -16.75 2.87 37.62
C LYS A 329 -16.20 4.23 38.10
N GLY A 330 -16.86 5.34 37.77
CA GLY A 330 -16.69 6.61 38.48
C GLY A 330 -15.38 7.38 38.27
N ILE A 331 -14.57 7.05 37.25
CA ILE A 331 -13.45 7.90 36.81
C ILE A 331 -13.95 8.80 35.68
N ASN A 332 -13.80 10.11 35.83
CA ASN A 332 -14.09 11.06 34.75
C ASN A 332 -13.00 10.97 33.67
N PHE A 333 -13.35 10.38 32.53
CA PHE A 333 -12.49 10.35 31.36
C PHE A 333 -12.85 11.51 30.42
N HIS A 334 -12.00 12.54 30.36
CA HIS A 334 -12.23 13.72 29.53
C HIS A 334 -11.99 13.49 28.02
N ARG A 335 -11.42 12.34 27.64
CA ARG A 335 -11.14 12.02 26.23
C ARG A 335 -12.32 11.31 25.57
N ASN A 336 -12.66 11.78 24.39
CA ASN A 336 -13.70 11.25 23.51
C ASN A 336 -13.13 10.51 22.29
N THR A 337 -11.89 10.00 22.39
CA THR A 337 -11.17 9.31 21.32
C THR A 337 -10.52 8.07 21.91
N ARG A 338 -10.82 6.88 21.37
CA ARG A 338 -10.43 5.57 21.93
C ARG A 338 -10.18 4.54 20.83
N CYS A 339 -9.30 3.58 21.11
CA CYS A 339 -9.06 2.42 20.24
C CYS A 339 -9.98 1.26 20.63
N HIS A 340 -10.70 0.68 19.68
CA HIS A 340 -11.62 -0.43 19.92
C HIS A 340 -11.38 -1.59 18.96
N HIS A 341 -11.65 -2.82 19.41
CA HIS A 341 -11.57 -4.00 18.56
C HIS A 341 -12.69 -3.97 17.50
N VAL A 342 -12.32 -4.17 16.25
CA VAL A 342 -13.19 -4.10 15.07
C VAL A 342 -13.05 -5.34 14.22
N LEU A 343 -14.18 -5.84 13.73
CA LEU A 343 -14.22 -6.80 12.64
C LEU A 343 -15.06 -6.23 11.51
N CYS A 344 -14.46 -6.12 10.33
CA CYS A 344 -15.15 -5.77 9.10
C CYS A 344 -15.81 -6.99 8.47
N SER A 345 -17.04 -6.82 7.98
CA SER A 345 -17.68 -7.79 7.10
C SER A 345 -16.92 -7.92 5.78
N PRO A 346 -16.90 -9.12 5.14
CA PRO A 346 -16.19 -9.32 3.88
C PRO A 346 -16.64 -8.42 2.72
N ASP A 347 -17.89 -7.93 2.75
CA ASP A 347 -18.47 -7.05 1.73
C ASP A 347 -18.48 -5.55 2.15
N PHE A 348 -17.92 -5.24 3.33
CA PHE A 348 -17.85 -3.90 3.91
C PHE A 348 -19.20 -3.23 4.15
N THR A 349 -20.25 -4.01 4.42
CA THR A 349 -21.61 -3.49 4.67
C THR A 349 -21.91 -3.23 6.14
N TYR A 350 -21.17 -3.88 7.03
CA TYR A 350 -21.23 -3.65 8.47
C TYR A 350 -19.88 -3.89 9.15
N ILE A 351 -19.71 -3.29 10.34
CA ILE A 351 -18.63 -3.63 11.27
C ILE A 351 -19.19 -4.10 12.60
N THR A 352 -18.42 -4.96 13.27
CA THR A 352 -18.67 -5.35 14.66
C THR A 352 -17.60 -4.74 15.55
N ILE A 353 -18.01 -4.00 16.57
CA ILE A 353 -17.15 -3.42 17.58
C ILE A 353 -17.27 -4.27 18.86
N GLY A 354 -16.13 -4.75 19.35
CA GLY A 354 -16.03 -5.63 20.52
C GLY A 354 -15.36 -4.94 21.70
N PHE A 355 -15.87 -5.20 22.91
CA PHE A 355 -15.32 -4.68 24.16
C PHE A 355 -14.73 -5.81 25.03
N PRO A 356 -13.49 -5.67 25.54
CA PRO A 356 -12.80 -6.75 26.25
C PRO A 356 -13.56 -7.32 27.46
N ASN A 357 -14.27 -6.46 28.19
CA ASN A 357 -14.91 -6.79 29.47
C ASN A 357 -16.39 -7.18 29.37
N GLN A 358 -16.99 -7.16 28.17
CA GLN A 358 -18.38 -7.55 27.96
C GLN A 358 -18.46 -8.66 26.91
N LYS A 359 -18.19 -9.90 27.33
CA LYS A 359 -18.13 -11.11 26.46
C LYS A 359 -19.35 -11.35 25.56
N LEU A 360 -20.45 -10.63 25.73
CA LEU A 360 -21.72 -10.82 25.00
C LEU A 360 -22.27 -9.56 24.31
N GLN A 361 -21.69 -8.38 24.50
CA GLN A 361 -22.21 -7.15 23.89
C GLN A 361 -21.29 -6.71 22.75
N LYS A 362 -21.72 -7.05 21.54
CA LYS A 362 -21.12 -6.60 20.29
C LYS A 362 -21.98 -5.47 19.74
N LEU A 363 -21.36 -4.32 19.48
CA LEU A 363 -22.04 -3.22 18.80
C LEU A 363 -21.86 -3.41 17.30
N ILE A 364 -22.93 -3.20 16.53
CA ILE A 364 -22.91 -3.35 15.08
C ILE A 364 -23.24 -1.99 14.48
N CYS A 365 -22.34 -1.49 13.63
CA CYS A 365 -22.62 -0.36 12.76
C CYS A 365 -22.91 -0.92 11.36
N THR A 366 -24.10 -0.64 10.85
CA THR A 366 -24.47 -0.92 9.45
C THR A 366 -24.30 0.34 8.60
N GLN A 367 -24.45 0.23 7.28
CA GLN A 367 -24.49 1.41 6.39
C GLN A 367 -25.54 2.45 6.81
N GLN A 368 -26.65 2.02 7.42
CA GLN A 368 -27.67 2.97 7.90
C GLN A 368 -27.20 3.76 9.12
N ASP A 369 -26.12 3.34 9.78
CA ASP A 369 -25.59 3.93 10.99
C ASP A 369 -24.37 4.83 10.73
N GLU A 370 -23.93 4.98 9.47
CA GLU A 370 -22.77 5.82 9.13
C GLU A 370 -22.91 7.24 9.69
N GLY A 371 -21.87 7.70 10.40
CA GLY A 371 -21.83 8.98 11.10
C GLY A 371 -22.73 9.10 12.34
N LYS A 372 -23.52 8.07 12.68
CA LYS A 372 -24.41 8.10 13.87
C LYS A 372 -23.66 7.75 15.14
N GLN A 373 -24.08 8.37 16.23
CA GLN A 373 -23.65 8.04 17.58
C GLN A 373 -24.57 6.96 18.18
N ILE A 374 -23.98 5.87 18.68
CA ILE A 374 -24.69 4.73 19.26
C ILE A 374 -24.30 4.59 20.74
N GLU A 375 -25.28 4.31 21.59
CA GLU A 375 -25.06 3.94 22.99
C GLU A 375 -24.31 2.62 23.08
N VAL A 376 -23.23 2.58 23.87
CA VAL A 376 -22.42 1.36 24.06
C VAL A 376 -23.27 0.25 24.66
N VAL A 377 -24.16 0.61 25.58
CA VAL A 377 -25.17 -0.26 26.17
C VAL A 377 -26.52 0.41 26.02
N GLN A 378 -27.43 -0.22 25.27
CA GLN A 378 -28.76 0.32 24.99
C GLN A 378 -29.52 0.66 26.29
N GLY A 379 -29.98 1.92 26.39
CA GLY A 379 -30.71 2.46 27.52
C GLY A 379 -29.84 2.78 28.74
N LYS A 380 -28.51 2.75 28.63
CA LYS A 380 -27.57 3.05 29.70
C LYS A 380 -26.50 4.06 29.27
N PRO A 381 -26.86 5.35 29.14
CA PRO A 381 -25.97 6.40 28.63
C PRO A 381 -24.72 6.63 29.50
N GLU A 382 -24.72 6.17 30.76
CA GLU A 382 -23.57 6.22 31.66
C GLU A 382 -22.37 5.38 31.16
N PHE A 383 -22.61 4.37 30.32
CA PHE A 383 -21.57 3.58 29.65
C PHE A 383 -20.99 4.29 28.42
N GLY A 384 -21.49 5.47 28.10
CA GLY A 384 -21.00 6.31 27.02
C GLY A 384 -21.49 5.87 25.64
N PHE A 385 -20.83 6.43 24.63
CA PHE A 385 -21.23 6.30 23.23
C PHE A 385 -20.03 6.03 22.33
N ILE A 386 -20.33 5.58 21.12
CA ILE A 386 -19.36 5.45 20.03
C ILE A 386 -19.98 6.00 18.75
N SER A 387 -19.20 6.74 17.95
CA SER A 387 -19.64 7.22 16.64
C SER A 387 -19.25 6.18 15.59
N CYS A 388 -20.21 5.70 14.81
CA CYS A 388 -19.92 4.85 13.68
C CYS A 388 -19.15 5.65 12.60
N PRO A 389 -18.26 5.01 11.82
CA PRO A 389 -17.52 5.68 10.77
C PRO A 389 -18.44 6.30 9.72
N ASP A 390 -18.03 7.41 9.12
CA ASP A 390 -18.82 8.09 8.08
C ASP A 390 -18.90 7.31 6.76
N ASN A 391 -17.99 6.34 6.56
CA ASN A 391 -17.96 5.47 5.39
C ASN A 391 -17.33 4.13 5.77
N LEU A 392 -18.16 3.09 5.93
CA LEU A 392 -17.71 1.76 6.34
C LEU A 392 -16.78 1.11 5.31
N ARG A 393 -17.00 1.39 4.01
CA ARG A 393 -16.16 0.85 2.95
C ARG A 393 -14.76 1.42 3.04
N GLU A 394 -14.61 2.75 3.16
CA GLU A 394 -13.31 3.39 3.32
C GLU A 394 -12.62 2.94 4.61
N PHE A 395 -13.37 2.94 5.72
CA PHE A 395 -12.91 2.49 7.04
C PHE A 395 -12.39 1.04 7.04
N CYS A 396 -13.00 0.14 6.26
CA CYS A 396 -12.59 -1.26 6.16
C CYS A 396 -11.61 -1.54 5.00
N SER A 397 -11.30 -0.56 4.16
CA SER A 397 -10.44 -0.73 2.97
C SER A 397 -8.94 -0.53 3.26
N TYR A 398 -8.52 -0.61 4.52
CA TYR A 398 -7.10 -0.47 4.90
C TYR A 398 -6.30 -1.73 4.56
N SER A 399 -4.98 -1.58 4.46
CA SER A 399 -4.06 -2.72 4.42
C SER A 399 -3.69 -3.08 5.86
N PRO A 400 -4.01 -4.27 6.38
CA PRO A 400 -3.69 -4.62 7.76
C PRO A 400 -2.20 -4.51 8.04
N GLU A 401 -1.82 -4.03 9.22
CA GLU A 401 -0.44 -4.18 9.69
C GLU A 401 -0.15 -5.66 9.98
N CYS A 402 1.09 -6.07 9.74
CA CYS A 402 1.50 -7.41 10.10
C CYS A 402 1.56 -7.57 11.63
N PRO A 403 1.11 -8.71 12.18
CA PRO A 403 1.13 -8.95 13.61
C PRO A 403 2.56 -8.85 14.14
N LYS A 404 2.73 -8.09 15.23
CA LYS A 404 4.01 -7.75 15.87
C LYS A 404 5.11 -7.32 14.87
N TYR A 405 4.76 -6.77 13.71
CA TYR A 405 5.71 -6.45 12.62
C TYR A 405 6.65 -7.61 12.26
N CYS A 406 6.09 -8.81 12.18
CA CYS A 406 6.85 -10.03 11.87
C CYS A 406 8.00 -10.30 12.84
N SER A 407 7.85 -9.83 14.10
CA SER A 407 8.76 -10.05 15.22
C SER A 407 10.23 -9.76 14.92
N GLN A 408 10.51 -8.82 13.99
CA GLN A 408 11.87 -8.51 13.50
C GLN A 408 12.59 -9.73 12.87
N LYS A 409 11.82 -10.75 12.47
CA LYS A 409 12.26 -12.00 11.83
C LYS A 409 11.64 -12.21 10.45
N GLY A 410 10.91 -11.22 9.93
CA GLY A 410 10.34 -11.25 8.59
C GLY A 410 10.12 -9.86 8.02
N ILE A 411 9.59 -9.83 6.80
CA ILE A 411 9.09 -8.61 6.15
C ILE A 411 7.57 -8.65 6.07
N CYS A 412 6.93 -7.49 6.17
CA CYS A 412 5.49 -7.37 6.00
C CYS A 412 5.14 -7.07 4.55
N ILE A 413 4.25 -7.88 3.95
CA ILE A 413 3.71 -7.66 2.60
C ILE A 413 2.19 -7.81 2.69
N ASN A 414 1.46 -6.69 2.56
CA ASN A 414 -0.01 -6.66 2.58
C ASN A 414 -0.63 -7.41 3.77
N GLY A 415 -0.16 -7.10 4.98
CA GLY A 415 -0.66 -7.69 6.23
C GLY A 415 -0.22 -9.13 6.50
N GLN A 416 0.61 -9.70 5.61
CA GLN A 416 1.18 -11.02 5.81
C GLN A 416 2.69 -10.97 6.02
N CYS A 417 3.14 -11.71 7.01
CA CYS A 417 4.55 -11.86 7.25
C CYS A 417 5.18 -12.84 6.26
N LYS A 418 6.33 -12.46 5.72
CA LYS A 418 7.23 -13.41 5.08
C LYS A 418 8.44 -13.59 5.97
N CYS A 419 8.52 -14.76 6.60
CA CYS A 419 9.57 -15.06 7.57
C CYS A 419 10.90 -15.35 6.89
N THR A 420 11.98 -14.87 7.52
CA THR A 420 13.34 -15.20 7.13
C THR A 420 13.64 -16.68 7.41
N PHE A 421 14.65 -17.19 6.72
CA PHE A 421 15.10 -18.56 6.93
C PHE A 421 15.39 -18.83 8.42
N GLY A 422 14.81 -19.90 8.97
CA GLY A 422 14.90 -20.25 10.38
C GLY A 422 13.66 -19.91 11.22
N TRP A 423 12.74 -19.10 10.69
CA TRP A 423 11.54 -18.63 11.37
C TRP A 423 10.26 -18.94 10.57
N MET A 424 9.12 -19.03 11.26
CA MET A 424 7.78 -19.24 10.71
C MET A 424 6.70 -18.77 11.71
N GLY A 425 5.42 -18.88 11.34
CA GLY A 425 4.30 -18.40 12.14
C GLY A 425 3.76 -17.06 11.61
N SER A 426 2.56 -16.68 12.03
CA SER A 426 1.86 -15.50 11.48
C SER A 426 2.60 -14.20 11.72
N ASP A 427 3.38 -14.12 12.79
CA ASP A 427 4.26 -12.99 13.13
C ASP A 427 5.75 -13.38 13.16
N CYS A 428 6.12 -14.54 12.60
CA CYS A 428 7.49 -15.06 12.56
C CYS A 428 8.17 -15.28 13.93
N ASP A 429 7.42 -15.47 15.02
CA ASP A 429 7.99 -15.73 16.35
C ASP A 429 8.34 -17.21 16.64
N ILE A 430 8.02 -18.12 15.73
CA ILE A 430 8.26 -19.56 15.88
C ILE A 430 9.51 -19.99 15.10
N GLN A 431 10.48 -20.59 15.79
CA GLN A 431 11.67 -21.16 15.15
C GLN A 431 11.35 -22.50 14.46
N ILE A 432 11.91 -22.73 13.26
CA ILE A 432 11.69 -23.96 12.47
C ILE A 432 12.12 -25.24 13.22
N THR A 433 13.00 -25.15 14.22
CA THR A 433 13.34 -26.29 15.08
C THR A 433 12.14 -26.86 15.83
N ASN A 434 11.14 -26.03 16.11
CA ASN A 434 9.92 -26.41 16.84
C ASN A 434 8.91 -27.06 15.88
N CYS A 435 8.99 -26.74 14.59
CA CYS A 435 8.05 -27.19 13.57
C CYS A 435 8.75 -27.42 12.25
N LYS A 436 8.87 -28.68 11.82
CA LYS A 436 9.74 -29.01 10.68
C LYS A 436 9.21 -28.52 9.32
N GLN A 437 7.90 -28.35 9.15
CA GLN A 437 7.28 -27.98 7.86
C GLN A 437 6.24 -26.88 7.98
N PHE A 438 5.01 -27.16 8.44
CA PHE A 438 3.92 -26.17 8.51
C PHE A 438 3.16 -26.17 9.83
N ILE A 439 2.55 -25.03 10.14
CA ILE A 439 1.70 -24.82 11.33
C ILE A 439 0.23 -24.90 10.91
N LEU A 440 -0.55 -25.81 11.52
CA LEU A 440 -1.96 -26.02 11.21
C LEU A 440 -2.91 -25.02 11.88
N ASP A 441 -2.56 -24.61 13.09
CA ASP A 441 -3.40 -23.75 13.93
C ASP A 441 -2.48 -22.85 14.77
N GLU A 442 -2.62 -21.54 14.59
CA GLU A 442 -1.83 -20.51 15.29
C GLU A 442 -2.05 -20.58 16.81
N TYR A 443 -3.23 -21.01 17.27
CA TYR A 443 -3.59 -21.04 18.69
C TYR A 443 -3.00 -22.26 19.43
N PHE A 444 -2.88 -23.41 18.74
CA PHE A 444 -2.38 -24.65 19.33
C PHE A 444 -0.96 -25.04 18.86
N GLN A 445 -0.34 -24.24 17.97
CA GLN A 445 0.98 -24.47 17.38
C GLN A 445 1.18 -25.90 16.85
N LYS A 446 0.12 -26.52 16.33
CA LYS A 446 0.17 -27.92 15.88
C LYS A 446 0.93 -28.03 14.56
N CYS A 447 2.01 -28.79 14.57
CA CYS A 447 2.85 -29.02 13.39
C CYS A 447 2.34 -30.14 12.49
N VAL A 448 2.40 -29.89 11.18
CA VAL A 448 2.05 -30.85 10.14
C VAL A 448 3.11 -30.85 9.04
N GLN A 449 3.25 -31.99 8.34
CA GLN A 449 4.11 -32.08 7.16
C GLN A 449 3.42 -31.50 5.92
N GLN A 450 2.11 -31.65 5.81
CA GLN A 450 1.33 -31.05 4.74
C GLN A 450 0.09 -30.42 5.33
N CYS A 451 -0.34 -29.29 4.77
CA CYS A 451 -1.62 -28.72 5.16
C CYS A 451 -2.75 -29.70 4.82
N PRO A 452 -3.74 -29.87 5.72
CA PRO A 452 -4.87 -30.75 5.49
C PRO A 452 -5.72 -30.23 4.35
N GLN A 453 -6.57 -31.10 3.81
CA GLN A 453 -7.49 -30.76 2.72
C GLN A 453 -8.30 -29.48 3.06
N GLY A 454 -8.38 -28.57 2.09
CA GLY A 454 -9.04 -27.27 2.25
C GLY A 454 -8.17 -26.19 2.90
N LYS A 455 -6.94 -26.50 3.32
CA LYS A 455 -5.94 -25.51 3.78
C LYS A 455 -4.66 -25.59 2.97
N PHE A 456 -4.03 -24.44 2.79
CA PHE A 456 -2.85 -24.26 1.96
C PHE A 456 -1.73 -23.60 2.77
N ALA A 457 -0.49 -24.04 2.56
CA ALA A 457 0.67 -23.43 3.19
C ALA A 457 0.96 -22.05 2.59
N ASN A 458 0.79 -21.01 3.38
CA ASN A 458 1.12 -19.64 3.01
C ASN A 458 2.63 -19.36 3.04
N PRO A 459 3.10 -18.20 2.54
CA PRO A 459 4.51 -17.82 2.58
C PRO A 459 5.15 -17.80 3.98
N ASP A 460 4.36 -17.63 5.05
CA ASP A 460 4.77 -17.74 6.46
C ASP A 460 4.78 -19.17 7.01
N LYS A 461 4.46 -20.17 6.17
CA LYS A 461 4.32 -21.59 6.50
C LYS A 461 3.16 -21.91 7.46
N VAL A 462 2.15 -21.03 7.52
CA VAL A 462 0.89 -21.29 8.23
C VAL A 462 -0.18 -21.80 7.26
N CYS A 463 -0.87 -22.87 7.64
CA CYS A 463 -1.96 -23.44 6.87
C CYS A 463 -3.23 -22.59 7.02
N ARG A 464 -3.68 -21.95 5.94
CA ARG A 464 -4.96 -21.20 5.90
C ARG A 464 -5.82 -21.63 4.73
N GLU A 465 -7.10 -21.33 4.79
CA GLU A 465 -8.06 -21.67 3.74
C GLU A 465 -7.86 -20.83 2.47
N GLN A 466 -7.37 -19.60 2.61
CA GLN A 466 -7.18 -18.65 1.52
C GLN A 466 -5.70 -18.31 1.35
N CYS A 467 -5.29 -18.12 0.10
CA CYS A 467 -3.96 -17.63 -0.26
C CYS A 467 -3.95 -16.11 -0.40
N PRO A 468 -2.82 -15.42 -0.09
CA PRO A 468 -2.64 -13.99 -0.36
C PRO A 468 -2.71 -13.63 -1.85
N ASN A 469 -2.88 -12.33 -2.10
CA ASN A 469 -2.63 -11.75 -3.43
C ASN A 469 -1.21 -12.08 -3.92
N GLY A 470 -1.08 -12.35 -5.21
CA GLY A 470 0.14 -12.84 -5.85
C GLY A 470 0.35 -14.35 -5.71
N TYR A 471 -0.58 -15.07 -5.08
CA TYR A 471 -0.53 -16.52 -4.93
C TYR A 471 -1.88 -17.18 -5.24
N TYR A 472 -1.85 -18.41 -5.75
CA TYR A 472 -3.01 -19.27 -5.98
C TYR A 472 -2.92 -20.57 -5.18
N GLN A 473 -4.08 -21.22 -5.01
CA GLN A 473 -4.22 -22.49 -4.33
C GLN A 473 -3.72 -23.64 -5.23
N ASP A 474 -2.56 -24.22 -4.91
CA ASP A 474 -2.11 -25.46 -5.53
C ASP A 474 -2.63 -26.67 -4.74
N ASN A 475 -3.72 -27.27 -5.24
CA ASN A 475 -4.37 -28.45 -4.67
C ASN A 475 -3.52 -29.71 -4.73
N THR A 476 -2.48 -29.76 -5.56
CA THR A 476 -1.61 -30.94 -5.67
C THR A 476 -0.71 -31.05 -4.44
N ASN A 477 -0.18 -29.91 -3.99
CA ASN A 477 0.77 -29.83 -2.90
C ASN A 477 0.17 -29.24 -1.61
N ASN A 478 -1.06 -28.73 -1.64
CA ASN A 478 -1.70 -27.95 -0.56
C ASN A 478 -0.82 -26.77 -0.12
N ILE A 479 -0.31 -26.02 -1.11
CA ILE A 479 0.51 -24.82 -0.90
C ILE A 479 -0.07 -23.62 -1.64
N CYS A 480 0.25 -22.42 -1.19
CA CYS A 480 0.04 -21.20 -1.95
C CYS A 480 1.22 -21.01 -2.91
N ALA A 481 0.99 -21.28 -4.20
CA ALA A 481 1.98 -21.14 -5.27
C ALA A 481 1.88 -19.74 -5.91
N LYS A 482 2.96 -19.23 -6.51
CA LYS A 482 3.01 -17.84 -7.02
C LYS A 482 2.23 -17.69 -8.33
N CYS A 483 1.52 -16.56 -8.46
CA CYS A 483 0.98 -16.08 -9.72
C CYS A 483 2.06 -15.61 -10.68
N ASP A 484 1.72 -15.52 -11.97
CA ASP A 484 2.46 -14.68 -12.91
C ASP A 484 2.43 -13.21 -12.43
N MET A 485 3.53 -12.48 -12.58
CA MET A 485 3.66 -11.11 -12.07
C MET A 485 2.72 -10.10 -12.75
N SER A 486 2.11 -10.46 -13.89
CA SER A 486 1.08 -9.65 -14.53
C SER A 486 -0.28 -9.71 -13.81
N CYS A 487 -0.50 -10.71 -12.94
CA CYS A 487 -1.75 -10.90 -12.19
C CYS A 487 -1.61 -10.46 -10.72
N ILE A 488 -2.68 -9.89 -10.17
CA ILE A 488 -2.84 -9.66 -8.72
C ILE A 488 -3.43 -10.89 -8.03
N LYS A 489 -4.40 -11.55 -8.68
CA LYS A 489 -4.94 -12.85 -8.27
C LYS A 489 -4.96 -13.77 -9.49
N CYS A 490 -4.81 -15.06 -9.27
CA CYS A 490 -4.78 -16.04 -10.33
C CYS A 490 -5.36 -17.39 -9.86
N SER A 491 -5.77 -18.22 -10.81
CA SER A 491 -6.13 -19.63 -10.59
C SER A 491 -4.99 -20.60 -10.92
N GLY A 492 -3.88 -20.09 -11.44
CA GLY A 492 -2.73 -20.87 -11.90
C GLY A 492 -1.51 -20.00 -12.17
N ALA A 493 -0.40 -20.64 -12.51
CA ALA A 493 0.90 -19.97 -12.69
C ALA A 493 1.05 -19.24 -14.03
N SER A 494 0.13 -19.43 -14.98
CA SER A 494 0.23 -18.82 -16.31
C SER A 494 -0.28 -17.37 -16.31
N LYS A 495 0.27 -16.55 -17.21
CA LYS A 495 -0.26 -15.22 -17.54
C LYS A 495 -1.70 -15.21 -18.09
N ASN A 496 -2.24 -16.38 -18.41
CA ASN A 496 -3.63 -16.58 -18.86
C ASN A 496 -4.55 -17.13 -17.77
N ASP A 497 -4.04 -17.33 -16.55
CA ASP A 497 -4.81 -17.82 -15.40
C ASP A 497 -5.16 -16.67 -14.43
N CYS A 498 -5.12 -15.41 -14.88
CA CYS A 498 -5.41 -14.26 -14.03
C CYS A 498 -6.91 -14.22 -13.67
N LEU A 499 -7.19 -13.87 -12.42
CA LEU A 499 -8.52 -13.57 -11.88
C LEU A 499 -8.68 -12.09 -11.52
N GLU A 500 -7.56 -11.40 -11.26
CA GLU A 500 -7.53 -9.96 -11.02
C GLU A 500 -6.24 -9.39 -11.60
N CYS A 501 -6.36 -8.25 -12.28
CA CYS A 501 -5.26 -7.59 -12.97
C CYS A 501 -4.75 -6.39 -12.18
N GLY A 502 -3.53 -5.94 -12.53
CA GLY A 502 -2.96 -4.71 -12.00
C GLY A 502 -3.83 -3.48 -12.28
N PHE A 503 -3.55 -2.41 -11.56
CA PHE A 503 -4.27 -1.15 -11.49
C PHE A 503 -4.49 -0.49 -12.84
N LEU A 504 -3.55 -0.60 -13.77
CA LEU A 504 -3.66 -0.02 -15.13
C LEU A 504 -4.00 -1.05 -16.22
N THR A 505 -4.26 -2.31 -15.85
CA THR A 505 -4.66 -3.35 -16.78
C THR A 505 -6.05 -3.85 -16.46
N TYR A 506 -6.65 -4.52 -17.43
CA TYR A 506 -8.01 -5.02 -17.36
C TYR A 506 -8.01 -6.53 -17.61
N LEU A 507 -8.85 -7.25 -16.88
CA LEU A 507 -9.00 -8.68 -17.06
C LEU A 507 -9.82 -8.96 -18.32
N GLU A 508 -9.27 -9.72 -19.26
CA GLU A 508 -9.96 -10.18 -20.47
C GLU A 508 -9.72 -11.68 -20.62
N GLU A 509 -10.74 -12.53 -20.45
CA GLU A 509 -10.63 -13.99 -20.64
C GLU A 509 -9.39 -14.63 -19.96
N GLY A 510 -9.13 -14.30 -18.69
CA GLY A 510 -8.02 -14.86 -17.92
C GLY A 510 -6.65 -14.19 -18.13
N LYS A 511 -6.51 -13.21 -19.03
CA LYS A 511 -5.27 -12.46 -19.25
C LYS A 511 -5.43 -10.98 -18.89
N CYS A 512 -4.33 -10.34 -18.50
CA CYS A 512 -4.32 -8.90 -18.24
C CYS A 512 -3.91 -8.11 -19.49
N VAL A 513 -4.79 -7.22 -19.95
CA VAL A 513 -4.60 -6.39 -21.14
C VAL A 513 -4.60 -4.90 -20.80
N LYS A 514 -3.87 -4.08 -21.57
CA LYS A 514 -3.86 -2.61 -21.36
C LYS A 514 -5.09 -1.90 -21.92
N GLN A 515 -5.75 -2.52 -22.89
CA GLN A 515 -6.97 -2.05 -23.53
C GLN A 515 -7.79 -3.28 -23.92
N CYS A 516 -9.12 -3.17 -23.84
CA CYS A 516 -10.00 -4.24 -24.28
C CYS A 516 -9.90 -4.43 -25.79
N SER A 517 -9.92 -5.68 -26.24
CA SER A 517 -9.98 -6.03 -27.66
C SER A 517 -11.29 -5.51 -28.28
N ASN A 518 -11.32 -5.30 -29.61
CA ASN A 518 -12.44 -4.64 -30.30
C ASN A 518 -13.84 -5.23 -30.01
N ASN A 519 -13.92 -6.52 -29.68
CA ASN A 519 -15.17 -7.21 -29.36
C ASN A 519 -15.49 -7.21 -27.86
N PHE A 520 -14.82 -6.39 -27.05
CA PHE A 520 -14.99 -6.32 -25.60
C PHE A 520 -15.21 -4.88 -25.14
N GLN A 521 -16.05 -4.72 -24.12
CA GLN A 521 -16.33 -3.46 -23.45
C GLN A 521 -15.76 -3.49 -22.03
N LEU A 522 -15.21 -2.34 -21.61
CA LEU A 522 -14.67 -2.18 -20.27
C LEU A 522 -15.79 -1.95 -19.27
N ILE A 523 -15.91 -2.84 -18.29
CA ILE A 523 -16.88 -2.80 -17.20
C ILE A 523 -16.15 -2.49 -15.89
N ASN A 524 -16.73 -1.56 -15.11
CA ASN A 524 -16.25 -1.15 -13.78
C ASN A 524 -14.76 -0.78 -13.71
N GLN A 525 -14.17 -0.34 -14.83
CA GLN A 525 -12.74 -0.03 -14.96
C GLN A 525 -11.78 -1.17 -14.57
N LYS A 526 -12.25 -2.42 -14.64
CA LYS A 526 -11.51 -3.62 -14.19
C LYS A 526 -11.55 -4.78 -15.18
N THR A 527 -12.67 -5.02 -15.85
CA THR A 527 -12.87 -6.23 -16.66
C THR A 527 -13.35 -5.88 -18.05
N CYS A 528 -12.77 -6.53 -19.06
CA CYS A 528 -13.24 -6.52 -20.44
C CYS A 528 -14.23 -7.67 -20.62
N GLU A 529 -15.50 -7.34 -20.84
CA GLU A 529 -16.56 -8.31 -21.13
C GLU A 529 -16.92 -8.24 -22.62
N LYS A 530 -17.29 -9.37 -23.25
CA LYS A 530 -17.63 -9.37 -24.68
C LYS A 530 -18.77 -8.39 -24.96
N SER A 531 -18.53 -7.48 -25.90
CA SER A 531 -19.56 -6.61 -26.43
C SER A 531 -20.59 -7.48 -27.13
N VAL A 532 -21.80 -7.55 -26.59
CA VAL A 532 -22.87 -8.40 -27.13
C VAL A 532 -23.57 -7.77 -28.35
N SER A 533 -22.88 -6.85 -29.04
CA SER A 533 -23.38 -6.16 -30.23
C SER A 533 -23.57 -7.07 -31.45
N GLN A 534 -23.34 -8.38 -31.32
CA GLN A 534 -23.66 -9.39 -32.33
C GLN A 534 -24.73 -10.40 -31.88
N GLY A 535 -25.38 -10.24 -30.72
CA GLY A 535 -26.32 -11.26 -30.22
C GLY A 535 -27.48 -10.82 -29.30
N CYS A 536 -27.47 -9.63 -28.67
CA CYS A 536 -28.68 -9.19 -27.94
C CYS A 536 -29.73 -8.63 -28.91
N GLU A 537 -31.01 -8.78 -28.58
CA GLU A 537 -32.09 -8.08 -29.30
C GLU A 537 -31.89 -6.56 -29.31
N GLN A 538 -32.40 -5.88 -30.35
CA GLN A 538 -32.16 -4.46 -30.63
C GLN A 538 -32.45 -3.50 -29.46
N GLU A 539 -33.26 -3.91 -28.49
CA GLU A 539 -33.74 -3.07 -27.38
C GLU A 539 -32.99 -3.32 -26.07
N CYS A 540 -32.08 -4.30 -26.07
CA CYS A 540 -31.28 -4.69 -24.94
C CYS A 540 -29.90 -4.00 -24.94
N GLU A 541 -29.54 -3.35 -23.83
CA GLU A 541 -28.24 -2.71 -23.63
C GLU A 541 -27.19 -3.70 -23.09
N ARG A 542 -27.62 -4.69 -22.29
CA ARG A 542 -26.77 -5.76 -21.74
C ARG A 542 -27.56 -7.05 -21.64
N CYS A 543 -27.02 -8.18 -22.11
CA CYS A 543 -27.62 -9.51 -21.92
C CYS A 543 -26.62 -10.48 -21.27
N ASP A 544 -27.12 -11.61 -20.74
CA ASP A 544 -26.32 -12.65 -20.08
C ASP A 544 -25.29 -13.27 -21.04
N SER A 545 -24.05 -13.46 -20.54
CA SER A 545 -22.91 -14.00 -21.29
C SER A 545 -23.09 -15.45 -21.74
N ASP A 546 -23.92 -16.22 -21.04
CA ASP A 546 -24.00 -17.67 -21.26
C ASP A 546 -25.06 -18.04 -22.30
N VAL A 547 -26.11 -17.22 -22.47
CA VAL A 547 -27.30 -17.62 -23.25
C VAL A 547 -27.64 -16.66 -24.39
N HIS A 548 -27.08 -15.43 -24.45
CA HIS A 548 -27.39 -14.42 -25.48
C HIS A 548 -28.89 -14.02 -25.63
N GLU A 549 -29.80 -14.67 -24.88
CA GLU A 549 -31.26 -14.53 -25.02
C GLU A 549 -31.91 -13.75 -23.84
N GLN A 550 -31.19 -13.46 -22.76
CA GLN A 550 -31.75 -12.82 -21.55
C GLN A 550 -31.17 -11.42 -21.32
N CYS A 551 -32.00 -10.38 -21.41
CA CYS A 551 -31.57 -9.01 -21.15
C CYS A 551 -31.43 -8.71 -19.65
N THR A 552 -30.24 -8.27 -19.25
CA THR A 552 -29.92 -7.84 -17.89
C THR A 552 -29.99 -6.32 -17.73
N LYS A 553 -30.02 -5.56 -18.83
CA LYS A 553 -30.27 -4.11 -18.82
C LYS A 553 -30.86 -3.62 -20.14
N CYS A 554 -32.01 -2.94 -20.07
CA CYS A 554 -32.66 -2.34 -21.24
C CYS A 554 -32.16 -0.93 -21.53
N LYS A 555 -32.33 -0.47 -22.78
CA LYS A 555 -32.10 0.93 -23.17
C LYS A 555 -33.05 1.88 -22.41
N ASP A 556 -32.66 3.15 -22.28
CA ASP A 556 -33.45 4.17 -21.58
C ASP A 556 -34.91 4.18 -22.07
N GLN A 557 -35.85 4.27 -21.11
CA GLN A 557 -37.32 4.20 -21.30
C GLN A 557 -37.94 2.79 -21.41
N MET A 558 -37.18 1.72 -21.15
CA MET A 558 -37.70 0.35 -21.18
C MET A 558 -37.43 -0.39 -19.86
N GLN A 559 -38.23 -1.43 -19.58
CA GLN A 559 -38.09 -2.28 -18.39
C GLN A 559 -37.95 -3.76 -18.79
N ILE A 560 -37.26 -4.52 -17.93
CA ILE A 560 -37.05 -5.97 -18.11
C ILE A 560 -38.35 -6.71 -17.75
N MET A 561 -38.87 -7.49 -18.69
CA MET A 561 -40.02 -8.37 -18.45
C MET A 561 -39.57 -9.77 -18.01
N LEU A 562 -39.75 -10.06 -16.72
CA LEU A 562 -39.44 -11.38 -16.13
C LEU A 562 -40.30 -12.53 -16.68
N ILE A 563 -41.45 -12.22 -17.26
CA ILE A 563 -42.43 -13.19 -17.80
C ILE A 563 -42.22 -13.51 -19.28
N ALA A 564 -41.37 -12.75 -19.97
CA ALA A 564 -41.08 -12.88 -21.39
C ALA A 564 -39.57 -13.08 -21.60
N ASN A 565 -38.98 -14.08 -20.94
CA ASN A 565 -37.57 -14.44 -21.05
C ASN A 565 -36.59 -13.25 -20.92
N TYR A 566 -36.87 -12.28 -20.04
CA TYR A 566 -36.02 -11.12 -19.83
C TYR A 566 -35.85 -10.24 -21.09
N MET A 567 -36.88 -10.10 -21.92
CA MET A 567 -36.92 -9.12 -23.00
C MET A 567 -37.23 -7.70 -22.47
N CYS A 568 -36.88 -6.68 -23.25
CA CYS A 568 -37.20 -5.28 -22.94
C CYS A 568 -38.56 -4.90 -23.52
N SER A 569 -39.39 -4.19 -22.73
CA SER A 569 -40.58 -3.53 -23.25
C SER A 569 -40.72 -2.12 -22.68
N MET A 570 -41.47 -1.27 -23.40
CA MET A 570 -41.95 0.01 -22.86
C MET A 570 -42.91 -0.18 -21.70
#